data_AF-F7YYF0-F1
#
_entry.id   AF-F7YYF0-F1
#
_cell.length_a   1.000
_cell.length_b   1.000
_cell.length_c   1.000
_cell.angle_alpha   90.00
_cell.angle_beta   90.00
_cell.angle_gamma   90.00
#
_symmetry.space_group_name_H-M   'P 1'
#
loop_
_entity.id
_entity.type
_entity.pdbx_description
1 polymer ?
#
loop_
_entity_poly.entity_id
_entity_poly.type
_entity_poly.pdbx_seq_one_letter_code
_entity_poly.pdbx_strand_id
1 'polypeptide(L)'
;MTLTGMAVLIFIICTVLSLVFLNQAYGRVSSVTVQPFPKVMVVSPVANLLAMAKNVVENLFFYSELLNFEFDIMLTSAGKEVVFETRSLKAYEEIKLKVQKKQGIKVPEQITYLKIDEKTFITGSSFKYKTNVFTYRCSIILSNDGQILNNPSDIADVLLKALKGDQVTINRNSKVDLLEPLKMFANKYSIQVVNQK
;
A
#
# COMPACT_ATOMS: atom_id res chain seq x y z
N MET A 1 85.05 44.56 6.71
CA MET A 1 83.65 44.68 6.24
C MET A 1 83.13 46.04 6.67
N THR A 2 82.63 46.86 5.74
CA THR A 2 82.10 48.18 6.08
C THR A 2 80.72 48.06 6.73
N LEU A 3 80.39 48.97 7.65
CA LEU A 3 79.12 49.01 8.39
C LEU A 3 77.89 48.95 7.44
N THR A 4 78.03 49.57 6.26
CA THR A 4 77.04 49.57 5.18
C THR A 4 76.81 48.18 4.58
N GLY A 5 77.88 47.39 4.39
CA GLY A 5 77.76 46.02 3.86
C GLY A 5 77.04 45.07 4.81
N MET A 6 77.22 45.25 6.12
CA MET A 6 76.55 44.44 7.14
C MET A 6 75.06 44.78 7.24
N ALA A 7 74.70 46.07 7.14
CA ALA A 7 73.30 46.52 7.15
C ALA A 7 72.51 45.98 5.94
N VAL A 8 73.12 45.97 4.75
CA VAL A 8 72.48 45.42 3.53
C VAL A 8 72.25 43.91 3.66
N LEU A 9 73.23 43.17 4.19
CA LEU A 9 73.07 41.72 4.42
C LEU A 9 71.94 41.41 5.42
N ILE A 10 71.87 42.15 6.53
CA ILE A 10 70.80 41.97 7.52
C ILE A 10 69.44 42.30 6.93
N PHE A 11 69.34 43.38 6.13
CA PHE A 11 68.09 43.75 5.47
C PHE A 11 67.61 42.67 4.50
N ILE A 12 68.52 42.11 3.69
CA ILE A 12 68.21 41.03 2.75
C ILE A 12 67.72 39.79 3.51
N ILE A 13 68.41 39.39 4.59
CA ILE A 13 68.02 38.24 5.41
C ILE A 13 66.63 38.43 6.03
N CYS A 14 66.33 39.62 6.56
CA CYS A 14 65.03 39.95 7.11
C CYS A 14 63.91 39.93 6.06
N THR A 15 64.16 40.43 4.85
CA THR A 15 63.17 40.36 3.75
C THR A 15 62.89 38.93 3.30
N VAL A 16 63.91 38.08 3.21
CA VAL A 16 63.73 36.66 2.84
C VAL A 16 62.93 35.92 3.92
N LEU A 17 63.24 36.15 5.21
CA LEU A 17 62.49 35.58 6.32
C LEU A 17 61.02 36.01 6.30
N SER A 18 60.74 37.30 6.09
CA SER A 18 59.37 37.82 6.03
C SER A 18 58.57 37.19 4.88
N LEU A 19 59.17 37.01 3.70
CA LEU A 19 58.57 36.33 2.56
C LEU A 19 58.23 34.86 2.85
N VAL A 20 59.12 34.14 3.54
CA VAL A 20 58.88 32.75 3.94
C VAL A 20 57.74 32.64 4.95
N PHE A 21 57.66 33.56 5.93
CA PHE A 21 56.56 33.58 6.90
C PHE A 21 55.22 33.93 6.27
N LEU A 22 55.17 34.88 5.33
CA LEU A 22 53.96 35.21 4.58
C LEU A 22 53.46 33.98 3.79
N ASN A 23 54.36 33.25 3.12
CA ASN A 23 53.98 32.11 2.30
C ASN A 23 53.45 30.92 3.14
N GLN A 24 53.89 30.77 4.38
CA GLN A 24 53.34 29.78 5.33
C GLN A 24 52.01 30.25 5.97
N ALA A 25 51.84 31.56 6.19
CA ALA A 25 50.63 32.13 6.78
C ALA A 25 49.42 32.12 5.82
N TYR A 26 49.64 32.21 4.50
CA TYR A 26 48.59 32.04 3.49
C TYR A 26 48.34 30.56 3.13
N GLY A 27 48.44 29.67 4.13
CA GLY A 27 48.01 28.30 4.02
C GLY A 27 46.52 28.23 3.66
N ARG A 28 46.23 27.78 2.43
CA ARG A 28 44.92 27.37 1.89
C ARG A 28 43.73 28.08 2.54
N VAL A 29 43.44 29.30 2.09
CA VAL A 29 42.11 29.87 2.27
C VAL A 29 41.15 29.03 1.42
N SER A 30 40.58 27.99 2.02
CA SER A 30 39.46 27.26 1.43
C SER A 30 38.32 28.26 1.30
N SER A 31 38.03 28.69 0.07
CA SER A 31 36.85 29.48 -0.23
C SER A 31 35.62 28.61 0.05
N VAL A 32 35.08 28.71 1.26
CA VAL A 32 33.78 28.14 1.58
C VAL A 32 32.75 29.10 1.00
N THR A 33 32.16 28.73 -0.13
CA THR A 33 31.03 29.44 -0.71
C THR A 33 29.82 29.23 0.19
N VAL A 34 29.68 30.07 1.21
CA VAL A 34 28.48 30.08 2.06
C VAL A 34 27.34 30.61 1.19
N GLN A 35 26.42 29.74 0.76
CA GLN A 35 25.18 30.18 0.10
C GLN A 35 24.34 30.96 1.13
N PRO A 36 24.13 32.27 0.95
CA PRO A 36 23.61 33.13 2.01
C PRO A 36 22.09 33.00 2.22
N PHE A 37 21.37 32.21 1.41
CA PHE A 37 19.92 32.10 1.53
C PHE A 37 19.44 30.65 1.50
N PRO A 38 18.59 30.23 2.46
CA PRO A 38 17.83 29.00 2.30
C PRO A 38 16.97 29.13 1.03
N LYS A 39 16.86 28.07 0.22
CA LYS A 39 15.95 28.05 -0.94
C LYS A 39 14.52 28.29 -0.44
N VAL A 40 14.05 29.54 -0.52
CA VAL A 40 12.69 29.90 -0.16
C VAL A 40 11.80 29.45 -1.33
N MET A 41 11.23 28.26 -1.21
CA MET A 41 10.23 27.79 -2.17
C MET A 41 8.95 28.59 -1.94
N VAL A 42 8.64 29.51 -2.85
CA VAL A 42 7.37 30.23 -2.84
C VAL A 42 6.30 29.25 -3.30
N VAL A 43 5.62 28.61 -2.35
CA VAL A 43 4.50 27.72 -2.67
C VAL A 43 3.28 28.60 -2.93
N SER A 44 2.88 28.69 -4.21
CA SER A 44 1.69 29.46 -4.59
C SER A 44 0.44 28.91 -3.88
N PRO A 45 -0.43 29.76 -3.29
CA PRO A 45 -1.71 29.35 -2.74
C PRO A 45 -2.58 28.60 -3.77
N VAL A 46 -2.47 28.99 -5.04
CA VAL A 46 -3.16 28.34 -6.17
C VAL A 46 -2.58 26.94 -6.43
N ALA A 47 -1.28 26.75 -6.26
CA ALA A 47 -0.65 25.43 -6.39
C ALA A 47 -1.14 24.47 -5.29
N ASN A 48 -1.32 24.95 -4.06
CA ASN A 48 -1.91 24.17 -2.97
C ASN A 48 -3.37 23.79 -3.26
N LEU A 49 -4.17 24.74 -3.75
CA LEU A 49 -5.55 24.46 -4.18
C LEU A 49 -5.62 23.44 -5.31
N LEU A 50 -4.77 23.57 -6.33
CA LEU A 50 -4.69 22.62 -7.45
C LEU A 50 -4.23 21.23 -6.99
N ALA A 51 -3.26 21.15 -6.08
CA ALA A 51 -2.81 19.89 -5.51
C ALA A 51 -3.93 19.23 -4.68
N MET A 52 -4.71 20.02 -3.92
CA MET A 52 -5.87 19.53 -3.19
C MET A 52 -6.97 19.03 -4.14
N ALA A 53 -7.30 19.82 -5.18
CA ALA A 53 -8.28 19.42 -6.20
C ALA A 53 -7.85 18.14 -6.94
N LYS A 54 -6.57 18.05 -7.33
CA LYS A 54 -5.99 16.83 -7.93
C LYS A 54 -6.15 15.63 -7.01
N ASN A 55 -5.82 15.75 -5.72
CA ASN A 55 -6.00 14.67 -4.75
C ASN A 55 -7.46 14.25 -4.60
N VAL A 56 -8.41 15.19 -4.60
CA VAL A 56 -9.85 14.90 -4.54
C VAL A 56 -10.29 14.11 -5.77
N VAL A 57 -9.89 14.57 -6.96
CA VAL A 57 -10.21 13.91 -8.24
C VAL A 57 -9.62 12.50 -8.29
N GLU A 58 -8.36 12.32 -7.92
CA GLU A 58 -7.70 11.00 -7.90
C GLU A 58 -8.34 10.03 -6.91
N ASN A 59 -8.88 10.52 -5.79
CA ASN A 59 -9.64 9.71 -4.85
C ASN A 59 -11.01 9.34 -5.42
N LEU A 60 -11.72 10.27 -6.05
CA LEU A 60 -13.00 10.02 -6.73
C LEU A 60 -12.87 8.96 -7.83
N PHE A 61 -11.83 9.07 -8.68
CA PHE A 61 -11.54 8.06 -9.70
C PHE A 61 -11.24 6.70 -9.09
N PHE A 62 -10.48 6.65 -7.99
CA PHE A 62 -10.23 5.40 -7.29
C PHE A 62 -11.52 4.75 -6.77
N TYR A 63 -12.39 5.51 -6.10
CA TYR A 63 -13.64 4.95 -5.57
C TYR A 63 -14.64 4.59 -6.66
N SER A 64 -14.73 5.36 -7.75
CA SER A 64 -15.57 4.99 -8.89
C SER A 64 -15.07 3.72 -9.58
N GLU A 65 -13.76 3.53 -9.70
CA GLU A 65 -13.21 2.25 -10.16
C GLU A 65 -13.53 1.09 -9.22
N LEU A 66 -13.57 1.32 -7.90
CA LEU A 66 -13.96 0.31 -6.93
C LEU A 66 -15.41 -0.13 -7.10
N LEU A 67 -16.31 0.75 -7.57
CA LEU A 67 -17.69 0.38 -7.88
C LEU A 67 -17.81 -0.57 -9.07
N ASN A 68 -16.80 -0.62 -9.96
CA ASN A 68 -16.76 -1.59 -11.05
C ASN A 68 -16.38 -3.00 -10.57
N PHE A 69 -15.83 -3.12 -9.37
CA PHE A 69 -15.63 -4.40 -8.73
C PHE A 69 -16.86 -4.73 -7.88
N GLU A 70 -17.24 -6.00 -7.83
CA GLU A 70 -18.35 -6.49 -6.99
C GLU A 70 -17.97 -6.45 -5.50
N PHE A 71 -17.98 -5.24 -4.92
CA PHE A 71 -17.81 -5.01 -3.49
C PHE A 71 -19.15 -4.71 -2.83
N ASP A 72 -19.38 -5.37 -1.71
CA ASP A 72 -20.39 -4.96 -0.76
C ASP A 72 -19.81 -3.82 0.08
N ILE A 73 -20.53 -2.69 0.13
CA ILE A 73 -20.14 -1.52 0.91
C ILE A 73 -20.91 -1.53 2.22
N MET A 74 -20.20 -1.63 3.34
CA MET A 74 -20.77 -1.58 4.68
C MET A 74 -20.23 -0.36 5.43
N LEU A 75 -21.14 0.38 6.07
CA LEU A 75 -20.77 1.46 6.98
C LEU A 75 -20.70 0.90 8.41
N THR A 76 -19.58 1.13 9.08
CA THR A 76 -19.45 0.77 10.51
C THR A 76 -20.41 1.62 11.36
N SER A 77 -20.90 1.06 12.47
CA SER A 77 -21.92 1.69 13.35
C SER A 77 -21.53 3.05 13.91
N ALA A 78 -20.25 3.42 13.86
CA ALA A 78 -19.73 4.72 14.29
C ALA A 78 -19.53 5.72 13.12
N GLY A 79 -19.82 5.33 11.87
CA GLY A 79 -19.64 6.16 10.67
C GLY A 79 -18.20 6.56 10.36
N LYS A 80 -17.22 6.08 11.12
CA LYS A 80 -15.81 6.48 11.03
C LYS A 80 -15.05 5.75 9.93
N GLU A 81 -15.47 4.53 9.59
CA GLU A 81 -14.80 3.68 8.62
C GLU A 81 -15.79 3.06 7.64
N VAL A 82 -15.43 3.10 6.36
CA VAL A 82 -16.14 2.41 5.27
C VAL A 82 -15.46 1.08 5.04
N VAL A 83 -16.22 -0.01 5.13
CA VAL A 83 -15.73 -1.36 4.86
C VAL A 83 -16.17 -1.74 3.45
N PHE A 84 -15.20 -2.07 2.62
CA PHE A 84 -15.41 -2.66 1.30
C PHE A 84 -15.12 -4.15 1.42
N GLU A 85 -16.16 -4.97 1.33
CA GLU A 85 -16.04 -6.43 1.36
C GLU A 85 -16.15 -7.01 -0.05
N THR A 86 -15.19 -7.85 -0.45
CA THR A 86 -15.29 -8.63 -1.70
C THR A 86 -15.21 -10.12 -1.43
N ARG A 87 -15.86 -10.86 -2.31
CA ARG A 87 -15.95 -12.31 -2.29
C ARG A 87 -14.95 -12.97 -3.24
N SER A 88 -14.32 -12.19 -4.11
CA SER A 88 -13.33 -12.64 -5.08
C SER A 88 -11.92 -12.29 -4.59
N LEU A 89 -11.08 -13.31 -4.45
CA LEU A 89 -9.67 -13.11 -4.04
C LEU A 89 -8.92 -12.30 -5.10
N LYS A 90 -9.21 -12.56 -6.38
CA LYS A 90 -8.58 -11.85 -7.49
C LYS A 90 -8.89 -10.34 -7.45
N ALA A 91 -10.16 -9.98 -7.24
CA ALA A 91 -10.57 -8.58 -7.13
C ALA A 91 -9.87 -7.89 -5.95
N TYR A 92 -9.77 -8.58 -4.81
CA TYR A 92 -9.06 -8.09 -3.63
C TYR A 92 -7.56 -7.85 -3.91
N GLU A 93 -6.88 -8.81 -4.55
CA GLU A 93 -5.46 -8.70 -4.89
C GLU A 93 -5.20 -7.54 -5.88
N GLU A 94 -6.06 -7.36 -6.88
CA GLU A 94 -5.95 -6.26 -7.84
C GLU A 94 -6.03 -4.89 -7.15
N ILE A 95 -6.94 -4.73 -6.19
CA ILE A 95 -7.06 -3.48 -5.43
C ILE A 95 -5.88 -3.29 -4.49
N LYS A 96 -5.41 -4.36 -3.82
CA LYS A 96 -4.21 -4.30 -2.99
C LYS A 96 -3.02 -3.80 -3.80
N LEU A 97 -2.82 -4.33 -5.01
CA LEU A 97 -1.77 -3.89 -5.93
C LEU A 97 -1.93 -2.43 -6.35
N LYS A 98 -3.15 -1.97 -6.66
CA LYS A 98 -3.41 -0.56 -6.96
C LYS A 98 -3.06 0.35 -5.78
N VAL A 99 -3.44 -0.02 -4.55
CA VAL A 99 -3.14 0.76 -3.34
C VAL A 99 -1.63 0.79 -3.09
N GLN A 100 -0.93 -0.33 -3.24
CA GLN A 100 0.53 -0.40 -3.13
C GLN A 100 1.23 0.52 -4.14
N LYS A 101 0.78 0.52 -5.40
CA LYS A 101 1.31 1.44 -6.43
C LYS A 101 1.10 2.91 -6.07
N LYS A 102 -0.04 3.26 -5.46
CA LYS A 102 -0.34 4.65 -5.03
C LYS A 102 0.47 5.09 -3.82
N GLN A 103 0.71 4.20 -2.84
CA GLN A 103 1.48 4.55 -1.63
C GLN A 103 2.99 4.43 -1.82
N GLY A 104 3.45 3.67 -2.82
CA GLY A 104 4.87 3.37 -3.03
C GLY A 104 5.47 2.43 -1.97
N ILE A 105 4.65 1.88 -1.08
CA ILE A 105 5.05 0.96 -0.01
C ILE A 105 4.12 -0.26 0.03
N LYS A 106 4.62 -1.37 0.62
CA LYS A 106 3.78 -2.54 0.89
C LYS A 106 2.74 -2.19 1.94
N VAL A 107 1.49 -2.49 1.63
CA VAL A 107 0.35 -2.29 2.53
C VAL A 107 0.36 -3.38 3.61
N PRO A 108 0.27 -3.04 4.90
CA PRO A 108 0.15 -4.03 5.96
C PRO A 108 -1.20 -4.75 5.84
N GLU A 109 -1.15 -6.08 5.82
CA GLU A 109 -2.27 -6.97 5.56
C GLU A 109 -2.41 -7.98 6.68
N GLN A 110 -3.64 -8.24 7.10
CA GLN A 110 -3.99 -9.29 8.06
C GLN A 110 -4.63 -10.44 7.29
N ILE A 111 -3.93 -11.57 7.23
CA ILE A 111 -4.35 -12.75 6.45
C ILE A 111 -4.76 -13.87 7.41
N THR A 112 -5.91 -14.48 7.12
CA THR A 112 -6.39 -15.70 7.77
C THR A 112 -6.20 -16.88 6.84
N TYR A 113 -5.48 -17.88 7.33
CA TYR A 113 -5.17 -19.10 6.59
C TYR A 113 -5.94 -20.29 7.14
N LEU A 114 -6.35 -21.17 6.23
CA LEU A 114 -6.86 -22.49 6.53
C LEU A 114 -5.90 -23.53 5.97
N LYS A 115 -5.40 -24.42 6.83
CA LYS A 115 -4.54 -25.53 6.42
C LYS A 115 -5.37 -26.80 6.36
N ILE A 116 -5.44 -27.42 5.20
CA ILE A 116 -6.05 -28.73 4.97
C ILE A 116 -4.95 -29.63 4.44
N ASP A 117 -4.54 -30.61 5.23
CA ASP A 117 -3.39 -31.49 4.97
C ASP A 117 -2.12 -30.68 4.65
N GLU A 118 -1.55 -30.86 3.45
CA GLU A 118 -0.35 -30.16 2.96
C GLU A 118 -0.68 -28.82 2.27
N LYS A 119 -1.96 -28.49 2.07
CA LYS A 119 -2.39 -27.29 1.34
C LYS A 119 -2.83 -26.17 2.28
N THR A 120 -2.45 -24.95 1.94
CA THR A 120 -2.84 -23.74 2.67
C THR A 120 -3.71 -22.87 1.77
N PHE A 121 -4.89 -22.48 2.27
CA PHE A 121 -5.86 -21.63 1.58
C PHE A 121 -6.05 -20.32 2.35
N ILE A 122 -6.36 -19.24 1.62
CA ILE A 122 -6.69 -17.94 2.22
C ILE A 122 -8.21 -17.88 2.37
N THR A 123 -8.70 -17.88 3.62
CA THR A 123 -10.14 -17.81 3.92
C THR A 123 -10.61 -16.39 4.19
N GLY A 124 -9.69 -15.53 4.63
CA GLY A 124 -9.97 -14.11 4.80
C GLY A 124 -8.69 -13.28 4.70
N SER A 125 -8.81 -12.06 4.21
CA SER A 125 -7.73 -11.10 4.22
C SER A 125 -8.26 -9.69 4.40
N SER A 126 -7.56 -8.83 5.12
CA SER A 126 -7.95 -7.43 5.25
C SER A 126 -6.76 -6.49 5.26
N PHE A 127 -6.96 -5.31 4.69
CA PHE A 127 -5.99 -4.22 4.80
C PHE A 127 -6.71 -2.88 4.96
N LYS A 128 -6.02 -1.92 5.56
CA LYS A 128 -6.53 -0.57 5.75
C LYS A 128 -5.87 0.40 4.77
N TYR A 129 -6.69 1.26 4.17
CA TYR A 129 -6.22 2.37 3.36
C TYR A 129 -6.97 3.64 3.74
N LYS A 130 -6.23 4.62 4.29
CA LYS A 130 -6.80 5.85 4.85
C LYS A 130 -7.87 5.51 5.89
N THR A 131 -9.12 5.92 5.65
CA THR A 131 -10.29 5.69 6.51
C THR A 131 -11.06 4.43 6.15
N ASN A 132 -10.64 3.68 5.13
CA ASN A 132 -11.41 2.54 4.61
C ASN A 132 -10.70 1.23 4.90
N VAL A 133 -11.49 0.20 5.09
CA VAL A 133 -11.03 -1.18 5.32
C VAL A 133 -11.48 -2.01 4.13
N PHE A 134 -10.52 -2.64 3.46
CA PHE A 134 -10.79 -3.59 2.39
C PHE A 134 -10.68 -4.98 2.95
N THR A 135 -11.76 -5.76 2.84
CA THR A 135 -11.86 -7.11 3.39
C THR A 135 -12.20 -8.08 2.27
N TYR A 136 -11.48 -9.19 2.22
CA TYR A 136 -11.82 -10.38 1.48
C TYR A 136 -12.29 -11.46 2.45
N ARG A 137 -13.40 -12.11 2.12
CA ARG A 137 -13.87 -13.31 2.79
C ARG A 137 -14.31 -14.34 1.77
N CYS A 138 -13.77 -15.55 1.93
CA CYS A 138 -14.22 -16.71 1.19
C CYS A 138 -15.70 -16.93 1.45
N SER A 139 -16.53 -16.90 0.41
CA SER A 139 -17.97 -17.03 0.56
C SER A 139 -18.65 -17.74 -0.61
N ILE A 140 -19.81 -18.31 -0.30
CA ILE A 140 -20.70 -18.98 -1.23
C ILE A 140 -22.02 -18.21 -1.23
N ILE A 141 -22.46 -17.81 -2.42
CA ILE A 141 -23.67 -17.01 -2.60
C ILE A 141 -24.82 -17.94 -2.94
N LEU A 142 -25.89 -17.89 -2.14
CA LEU A 142 -27.15 -18.57 -2.42
C LEU A 142 -28.10 -17.60 -3.13
N SER A 143 -28.33 -17.84 -4.42
CA SER A 143 -29.16 -17.04 -5.34
C SER A 143 -30.16 -17.94 -6.10
N ASN A 144 -31.08 -17.35 -6.85
CA ASN A 144 -32.04 -18.09 -7.69
C ASN A 144 -31.46 -18.46 -9.08
N ASP A 145 -30.36 -17.80 -9.49
CA ASP A 145 -29.74 -17.97 -10.82
C ASP A 145 -28.41 -18.76 -10.76
N GLY A 146 -28.13 -19.42 -9.64
CA GLY A 146 -26.88 -20.14 -9.40
C GLY A 146 -26.83 -21.57 -9.95
N GLN A 147 -25.67 -22.21 -9.80
CA GLN A 147 -25.49 -23.64 -10.12
C GLN A 147 -26.39 -24.50 -9.24
N ILE A 148 -27.15 -25.42 -9.84
CA ILE A 148 -27.96 -26.41 -9.12
C ILE A 148 -27.06 -27.58 -8.70
N LEU A 149 -27.11 -27.94 -7.42
CA LEU A 149 -26.40 -29.12 -6.90
C LEU A 149 -27.23 -30.37 -7.18
N ASN A 150 -26.64 -31.34 -7.88
CA ASN A 150 -27.29 -32.59 -8.23
C ASN A 150 -26.75 -33.76 -7.41
N ASN A 151 -25.44 -33.74 -7.10
CA ASN A 151 -24.72 -34.82 -6.44
C ASN A 151 -23.88 -34.32 -5.26
N PRO A 152 -23.52 -35.20 -4.29
CA PRO A 152 -22.61 -34.84 -3.20
C PRO A 152 -21.21 -34.40 -3.67
N SER A 153 -20.73 -34.89 -4.82
CA SER A 153 -19.45 -34.46 -5.41
C SER A 153 -19.45 -32.97 -5.75
N ASP A 154 -20.60 -32.43 -6.18
CA ASP A 154 -20.73 -31.02 -6.54
C ASP A 154 -20.47 -30.11 -5.33
N ILE A 155 -20.78 -30.59 -4.12
CA ILE A 155 -20.51 -29.87 -2.86
C ILE A 155 -19.00 -29.69 -2.67
N ALA A 156 -18.22 -30.77 -2.86
CA ALA A 156 -16.76 -30.71 -2.72
C ALA A 156 -16.14 -29.76 -3.76
N ASP A 157 -16.62 -29.81 -5.01
CA ASP A 157 -16.14 -28.93 -6.07
C ASP A 157 -16.44 -27.46 -5.80
N VAL A 158 -17.64 -27.15 -5.29
CA VAL A 158 -18.03 -25.80 -4.88
C VAL A 158 -17.15 -25.30 -3.74
N LEU A 159 -16.95 -26.10 -2.69
CA LEU A 159 -16.09 -25.73 -1.56
C LEU A 159 -14.66 -25.47 -2.02
N LEU A 160 -14.14 -26.29 -2.93
CA LEU A 160 -12.80 -26.14 -3.48
C LEU A 160 -12.66 -24.87 -4.34
N LYS A 161 -13.67 -24.55 -5.17
CA LYS A 161 -13.70 -23.30 -5.94
C LYS A 161 -13.74 -22.09 -5.01
N ALA A 162 -14.58 -22.12 -3.97
CA ALA A 162 -14.64 -21.05 -2.98
C ALA A 162 -13.27 -20.87 -2.27
N LEU A 163 -12.64 -21.95 -1.82
CA LEU A 163 -11.32 -21.92 -1.17
C LEU A 163 -10.18 -21.43 -2.08
N LYS A 164 -10.31 -21.62 -3.40
CA LYS A 164 -9.40 -21.04 -4.40
C LYS A 164 -9.60 -19.53 -4.58
N GLY A 165 -10.67 -18.98 -4.03
CA GLY A 165 -11.01 -17.56 -4.11
C GLY A 165 -11.90 -17.18 -5.29
N ASP A 166 -12.53 -18.15 -5.93
CA ASP A 166 -13.53 -17.92 -6.96
C ASP A 166 -14.87 -17.51 -6.30
N GLN A 167 -15.61 -16.63 -6.99
CA GLN A 167 -16.96 -16.30 -6.58
C GLN A 167 -17.93 -17.40 -7.02
N VAL A 168 -18.47 -18.12 -6.04
CA VAL A 168 -19.34 -19.27 -6.31
C VAL A 168 -20.79 -18.93 -5.96
N THR A 169 -21.68 -19.07 -6.95
CA THR A 169 -23.12 -18.84 -6.79
C THR A 169 -23.89 -20.14 -7.00
N ILE A 170 -24.66 -20.53 -6.00
CA ILE A 170 -25.45 -21.77 -5.97
C ILE A 170 -26.94 -21.44 -5.94
N ASN A 171 -27.72 -22.28 -6.61
CA ASN A 171 -29.16 -22.17 -6.65
C ASN A 171 -29.79 -22.57 -5.31
N ARG A 172 -30.66 -21.72 -4.76
CA ARG A 172 -31.49 -22.02 -3.59
C ARG A 172 -32.45 -23.19 -3.78
N ASN A 173 -32.85 -23.46 -5.01
CA ASN A 173 -33.75 -24.56 -5.37
C ASN A 173 -33.04 -25.93 -5.45
N SER A 174 -31.75 -26.00 -5.09
CA SER A 174 -31.04 -27.26 -4.95
C SER A 174 -31.69 -28.13 -3.87
N LYS A 175 -31.56 -29.46 -3.98
CA LYS A 175 -32.14 -30.39 -3.01
C LYS A 175 -31.70 -30.05 -1.58
N VAL A 176 -32.65 -30.03 -0.64
CA VAL A 176 -32.40 -29.70 0.77
C VAL A 176 -31.31 -30.60 1.36
N ASP A 177 -31.33 -31.89 0.99
CA ASP A 177 -30.34 -32.91 1.38
C ASP A 177 -28.90 -32.58 0.96
N LEU A 178 -28.69 -31.63 0.05
CA LEU A 178 -27.36 -31.18 -0.40
C LEU A 178 -27.01 -29.78 0.15
N LEU A 179 -28.01 -28.93 0.41
CA LEU A 179 -27.81 -27.59 0.95
C LEU A 179 -27.41 -27.60 2.42
N GLU A 180 -27.95 -28.50 3.24
CA GLU A 180 -27.56 -28.60 4.65
C GLU A 180 -26.12 -29.07 4.84
N PRO A 181 -25.66 -30.17 4.20
CA PRO A 181 -24.27 -30.57 4.26
C PRO A 181 -23.33 -29.48 3.75
N LEU A 182 -23.69 -28.79 2.66
CA LEU A 182 -22.92 -27.67 2.14
C LEU A 182 -22.71 -26.59 3.22
N LYS A 183 -23.77 -26.15 3.90
CA LYS A 183 -23.68 -25.14 4.97
C LYS A 183 -22.80 -25.64 6.13
N MET A 184 -22.94 -26.90 6.51
CA MET A 184 -22.16 -27.50 7.58
C MET A 184 -20.66 -27.53 7.24
N PHE A 185 -20.33 -27.98 6.03
CA PHE A 185 -18.93 -28.02 5.57
C PHE A 185 -18.36 -26.62 5.34
N ALA A 186 -19.14 -25.69 4.76
CA ALA A 186 -18.73 -24.31 4.58
C ALA A 186 -18.34 -23.68 5.93
N ASN A 187 -19.17 -23.84 6.96
CA ASN A 187 -18.87 -23.35 8.30
C ASN A 187 -17.60 -24.01 8.88
N LYS A 188 -17.46 -25.34 8.73
CA LYS A 188 -16.27 -26.08 9.18
C LYS A 188 -14.97 -25.54 8.56
N TYR A 189 -15.02 -25.10 7.30
CA TYR A 189 -13.86 -24.55 6.57
C TYR A 189 -13.79 -23.02 6.59
N SER A 190 -14.52 -22.36 7.50
CA SER A 190 -14.55 -20.88 7.61
C SER A 190 -14.95 -20.16 6.31
N ILE A 191 -15.83 -20.78 5.52
CA ILE A 191 -16.42 -20.22 4.31
C ILE A 191 -17.80 -19.67 4.68
N GLN A 192 -18.04 -18.40 4.38
CA GLN A 192 -19.32 -17.75 4.71
C GLN A 192 -20.38 -18.09 3.67
N VAL A 193 -21.55 -18.54 4.10
CA VAL A 193 -22.71 -18.73 3.20
C VAL A 193 -23.59 -17.49 3.25
N VAL A 194 -23.73 -16.79 2.13
CA VAL A 194 -24.47 -15.54 2.03
C VAL A 194 -25.75 -15.75 1.23
N ASN A 195 -26.90 -15.40 1.82
CA ASN A 195 -28.17 -15.41 1.12
C ASN A 195 -28.38 -14.08 0.38
N GLN A 196 -28.28 -14.10 -0.96
CA GLN A 196 -28.59 -12.94 -1.79
C GLN A 196 -30.10 -12.76 -1.94
N LYS A 197 -30.69 -11.84 -1.17
CA LYS A 197 -32.16 -11.66 -1.09
C LYS A 197 -32.82 -11.59 -2.46
#